data_AF-A0A7W5G3W4-F1
#
_entry.id   AF-A0A7W5G3W4-F1
#
_cell.length_a   1.000
_cell.length_b   1.000
_cell.length_c   1.000
_cell.angle_alpha   90.00
_cell.angle_beta   90.00
_cell.angle_gamma   90.00
#
_symmetry.space_group_name_H-M   'P 1'
#
loop_
_entity.id
_entity.type
_entity.pdbx_description
1 polymer ?
#
loop_
_entity_poly.entity_id
_entity_poly.type
_entity_poly.pdbx_seq_one_letter_code
_entity_poly.pdbx_strand_id
1 'polypeptide(L)'
;MENTGKSSSSETTGASWKPRYAERMRGVQASEIRELLKLIDQPGMISFAGGIPDPALFPTERIQAIYNAILNDSSEACKALQYSVSEGDAELRSWIANHMQRKGIPCNSEHILITNGSQQALEFLGKLFISPGDRVAVTAPTYLGALQAFTPSQPEYATLCISDNGNVSLEGGA
;
A
#
# COMPACT_ATOMS: atom_id res chain seq x y z
N MET A 1 31.73 -28.25 44.81
CA MET A 1 30.51 -27.54 45.25
C MET A 1 30.50 -26.19 44.57
N GLU A 2 29.60 -26.07 43.60
CA GLU A 2 29.53 -25.00 42.63
C GLU A 2 29.20 -23.65 43.24
N ASN A 3 29.95 -22.65 42.77
CA ASN A 3 29.70 -21.24 42.93
C ASN A 3 28.51 -20.84 42.04
N THR A 4 27.35 -20.54 42.63
CA THR A 4 26.18 -20.02 41.92
C THR A 4 25.84 -18.61 42.39
N GLY A 5 26.77 -17.68 42.15
CA GLY A 5 26.47 -16.25 42.12
C GLY A 5 25.73 -15.91 40.83
N LYS A 6 24.40 -15.97 40.86
CA LYS A 6 23.52 -15.50 39.78
C LYS A 6 23.66 -13.97 39.69
N SER A 7 24.41 -13.47 38.71
CA SER A 7 24.43 -12.04 38.39
C SER A 7 23.08 -11.65 37.79
N SER A 8 22.50 -10.60 38.35
CA SER A 8 21.28 -9.97 37.89
C SER A 8 21.53 -9.24 36.57
N SER A 9 21.07 -9.78 35.46
CA SER A 9 20.87 -9.00 34.24
C SER A 9 19.53 -8.26 34.37
N SER A 10 19.58 -6.98 34.71
CA SER A 10 18.42 -6.09 34.63
C SER A 10 17.96 -5.99 33.18
N GLU A 11 16.84 -6.62 32.85
CA GLU A 11 16.12 -6.33 31.60
C GLU A 11 15.73 -4.85 31.61
N THR A 12 16.34 -4.07 30.73
CA THR A 12 15.86 -2.74 30.39
C THR A 12 14.45 -2.90 29.81
N THR A 13 13.44 -2.65 30.64
CA THR A 13 12.05 -2.53 30.20
C THR A 13 11.96 -1.28 29.33
N GLY A 14 12.19 -1.46 28.02
CA GLY A 14 11.99 -0.40 27.04
C GLY A 14 10.60 0.20 27.21
N ALA A 15 10.51 1.53 27.24
CA ALA A 15 9.25 2.22 27.47
C ALA A 15 8.17 1.71 26.50
N SER A 16 7.02 1.26 27.04
CA SER A 16 5.90 0.82 26.23
C SER A 16 5.25 2.04 25.56
N TRP A 17 5.35 2.12 24.23
CA TRP A 17 4.78 3.21 23.43
C TRP A 17 3.28 3.03 23.14
N LYS A 18 2.73 1.82 23.28
CA LYS A 18 1.34 1.51 22.96
C LYS A 18 0.32 2.47 23.61
N PRO A 19 0.44 2.85 24.90
CA PRO A 19 -0.51 3.77 25.54
C PRO A 19 -0.40 5.22 25.03
N ARG A 20 0.69 5.56 24.33
CA ARG A 20 0.96 6.91 23.82
C ARG A 20 0.53 7.09 22.36
N TYR A 21 0.16 6.01 21.67
CA TYR A 21 -0.33 6.10 20.31
C TYR A 21 -1.67 6.83 20.25
N ALA A 22 -1.90 7.50 19.13
CA ALA A 22 -3.18 8.13 18.87
C ALA A 22 -4.30 7.08 18.95
N GLU A 23 -5.42 7.49 19.53
CA GLU A 23 -6.64 6.70 19.70
C GLU A 23 -6.98 5.80 18.49
N ARG A 24 -6.99 6.41 17.31
CA ARG A 24 -7.30 5.76 16.03
C ARG A 24 -6.37 4.60 15.64
N MET A 25 -5.18 4.57 16.20
CA MET A 25 -4.21 3.50 15.93
C MET A 25 -4.51 2.22 16.72
N ARG A 26 -5.45 2.24 17.68
CA ARG A 26 -5.82 1.04 18.44
C ARG A 26 -6.41 -0.08 17.58
N GLY A 27 -7.11 0.28 16.50
CA GLY A 27 -7.71 -0.68 15.57
C GLY A 27 -6.73 -1.21 14.52
N VAL A 28 -5.57 -0.56 14.35
CA VAL A 28 -4.59 -0.93 13.32
C VAL A 28 -3.81 -2.17 13.77
N GLN A 29 -4.01 -3.26 13.05
CA GLN A 29 -3.31 -4.54 13.28
C GLN A 29 -2.02 -4.63 12.46
N ALA A 30 -1.21 -5.65 12.74
CA ALA A 30 -0.07 -5.99 11.91
C ALA A 30 -0.54 -6.31 10.48
N SER A 31 0.30 -6.00 9.48
CA SER A 31 -0.08 -6.26 8.09
C SER A 31 -0.20 -7.76 7.83
N GLU A 32 -1.43 -8.23 7.61
CA GLU A 32 -1.75 -9.59 7.16
C GLU A 32 -0.96 -9.98 5.89
N ILE A 33 -0.74 -9.03 4.97
CA ILE A 33 0.09 -9.26 3.78
C ILE A 33 1.53 -9.62 4.18
N ARG A 34 2.09 -8.92 5.18
CA ARG A 34 3.43 -9.22 5.68
C ARG A 34 3.49 -10.56 6.39
N GLU A 35 2.45 -10.92 7.16
CA GLU A 35 2.41 -12.24 7.80
C GLU A 35 2.29 -13.37 6.77
N LEU A 36 1.53 -13.16 5.69
CA LEU A 36 1.51 -14.06 4.53
C LEU A 36 2.89 -14.18 3.87
N LEU A 37 3.62 -13.07 3.68
CA LEU A 37 4.96 -13.10 3.08
C LEU A 37 5.96 -13.95 3.89
N LYS A 38 5.89 -13.92 5.23
CA LYS A 38 6.75 -14.78 6.07
C LYS A 38 6.51 -16.28 5.87
N LEU A 39 5.29 -16.66 5.49
CA LEU A 39 4.96 -18.06 5.20
C LEU A 39 5.51 -18.50 3.84
N ILE A 40 5.63 -17.56 2.89
CA ILE A 40 6.12 -17.83 1.53
C ILE A 40 7.63 -18.12 1.54
N ASP A 41 8.38 -17.48 2.43
CA ASP A 41 9.83 -17.70 2.58
C ASP A 41 10.18 -19.01 3.32
N GLN A 42 9.19 -19.85 3.66
CA GLN A 42 9.45 -21.13 4.32
C GLN A 42 10.03 -22.16 3.34
N PRO A 43 11.16 -22.82 3.66
CA PRO A 43 11.73 -23.87 2.81
C PRO A 43 10.74 -25.00 2.53
N GLY A 44 10.57 -25.35 1.26
CA GLY A 44 9.66 -26.41 0.81
C GLY A 44 8.22 -25.97 0.55
N MET A 45 7.87 -24.69 0.78
CA MET A 45 6.58 -24.12 0.42
C MET A 45 6.58 -23.68 -1.04
N ILE A 46 5.59 -24.13 -1.82
CA ILE A 46 5.28 -23.55 -3.13
C ILE A 46 4.09 -22.62 -2.95
N SER A 47 4.33 -21.32 -2.98
CA SER A 47 3.27 -20.33 -2.81
C SER A 47 2.52 -20.09 -4.11
N PHE A 48 1.23 -20.41 -4.11
CA PHE A 48 0.24 -19.85 -5.05
C PHE A 48 -0.46 -18.61 -4.48
N ALA A 49 -0.06 -18.20 -3.27
CA ALA A 49 -0.57 -17.01 -2.59
C ALA A 49 0.27 -15.78 -2.94
N GLY A 50 -0.40 -14.62 -2.99
CA GLY A 50 0.24 -13.35 -3.30
C GLY A 50 0.58 -13.20 -4.78
N GLY A 51 0.43 -11.99 -5.32
CA GLY A 51 0.86 -11.64 -6.67
C GLY A 51 2.36 -11.34 -6.73
N ILE A 52 3.20 -12.28 -6.26
CA ILE A 52 4.66 -12.11 -6.18
C ILE A 52 5.28 -12.63 -7.48
N PRO A 53 5.76 -11.75 -8.36
CA PRO A 53 6.38 -12.16 -9.61
C PRO A 53 7.74 -12.84 -9.38
N ASP A 54 8.10 -13.77 -10.27
CA ASP A 54 9.43 -14.39 -10.30
C ASP A 54 10.52 -13.32 -10.55
N PRO A 55 11.50 -13.15 -9.63
CA PRO A 55 12.57 -12.19 -9.79
C PRO A 55 13.40 -12.38 -11.07
N ALA A 56 13.49 -13.61 -11.60
CA ALA A 56 14.21 -13.88 -12.85
C ALA A 56 13.53 -13.24 -14.08
N LEU A 57 12.26 -12.85 -13.97
CA LEU A 57 11.52 -12.15 -15.02
C LEU A 57 11.67 -10.63 -14.94
N PHE A 58 12.37 -10.10 -13.93
CA PHE A 58 12.59 -8.66 -13.83
C PHE A 58 13.53 -8.18 -14.93
N PRO A 59 13.15 -7.14 -15.71
CA PRO A 59 13.94 -6.69 -16.84
C PRO A 59 15.07 -5.76 -16.38
N THR A 60 16.02 -6.30 -15.60
CA THR A 60 17.07 -5.54 -14.91
C THR A 60 17.97 -4.77 -15.88
N GLU A 61 18.35 -5.37 -17.02
CA GLU A 61 19.19 -4.70 -18.02
C GLU A 61 18.46 -3.51 -18.66
N ARG A 62 17.15 -3.66 -18.92
CA ARG A 62 16.33 -2.58 -19.48
C ARG A 62 16.16 -1.44 -18.49
N ILE A 63 15.92 -1.75 -17.22
CA ILE A 63 15.83 -0.75 -16.15
C ILE A 63 17.16 0.00 -16.06
N GLN A 64 18.29 -0.72 -16.02
CA GLN A 64 19.62 -0.11 -15.97
C GLN A 64 19.88 0.82 -17.17
N ALA A 65 19.52 0.39 -18.39
CA ALA A 65 19.67 1.23 -19.58
C ALA A 65 18.86 2.54 -19.49
N ILE A 66 17.65 2.50 -18.92
CA ILE A 66 16.82 3.70 -18.71
C ILE A 66 17.47 4.66 -17.71
N TYR A 67 17.93 4.14 -16.56
CA TYR A 67 18.63 4.97 -15.57
C TYR A 67 19.89 5.61 -16.18
N ASN A 68 20.69 4.84 -16.91
CA ASN A 68 21.88 5.37 -17.58
C ASN A 68 21.54 6.44 -18.62
N ALA A 69 20.45 6.27 -19.38
CA ALA A 69 20.02 7.27 -20.35
C ALA A 69 19.67 8.61 -19.68
N ILE A 70 18.99 8.58 -18.53
CA ILE A 70 18.64 9.78 -17.76
C ILE A 70 19.89 10.40 -17.12
N LEU A 71 20.73 9.59 -16.48
CA LEU A 71 21.86 10.08 -15.68
C LEU A 71 23.06 10.55 -16.52
N ASN A 72 23.21 10.05 -17.75
CA ASN A 72 24.26 10.50 -18.66
C ASN A 72 23.93 11.82 -19.37
N ASP A 73 22.68 12.26 -19.34
CA ASP A 73 22.29 13.60 -19.79
C ASP A 73 22.25 14.54 -18.58
N SER A 74 23.13 15.55 -18.57
CA SER A 74 23.25 16.45 -17.41
C SER A 74 21.97 17.25 -17.14
N SER A 75 21.19 17.60 -18.16
CA SER A 75 19.94 18.35 -17.99
C SER A 75 18.87 17.46 -17.37
N GLU A 76 18.70 16.25 -17.93
CA GLU A 76 17.71 15.29 -17.43
C GLU A 76 18.06 14.78 -16.04
N ALA A 77 19.33 14.54 -15.75
CA ALA A 77 19.80 14.17 -14.41
C ALA A 77 19.47 15.25 -13.37
N CYS A 78 19.74 16.53 -13.69
CA CYS A 78 19.41 17.64 -12.81
C CYS A 78 17.90 17.76 -12.58
N LYS A 79 17.07 17.60 -13.63
CA LYS A 79 15.61 17.64 -13.52
C LYS A 79 15.07 16.48 -12.68
N ALA A 80 15.54 15.25 -12.91
CA ALA A 80 15.06 14.04 -12.26
C ALA A 80 15.39 13.99 -10.75
N LEU A 81 16.51 14.58 -10.34
CA LEU A 81 16.98 14.57 -8.95
C LEU A 81 16.57 15.80 -8.13
N GLN A 82 15.97 16.81 -8.78
CA GLN A 82 15.52 18.03 -8.11
C GLN A 82 14.07 17.89 -7.62
N TYR A 83 13.72 18.69 -6.62
CA TYR A 83 12.33 18.91 -6.23
C TYR A 83 11.46 19.32 -7.43
N SER A 84 10.23 18.82 -7.43
CA SER A 84 9.21 19.16 -8.41
C SER A 84 7.86 19.39 -7.73
N VAL A 85 6.84 19.68 -8.53
CA VAL A 85 5.45 19.84 -8.05
C VAL A 85 4.92 18.54 -7.45
N SER A 86 4.06 18.64 -6.44
CA SER A 86 3.62 17.48 -5.66
C SER A 86 2.74 16.50 -6.45
N GLU A 87 2.12 16.95 -7.54
CA GLU A 87 1.32 16.12 -8.44
C GLU A 87 2.17 15.10 -9.21
N GLY A 88 3.47 15.34 -9.31
CA GLY A 88 4.44 14.53 -10.03
C GLY A 88 4.86 15.10 -11.39
N ASP A 89 5.74 14.36 -12.06
CA ASP A 89 6.34 14.78 -13.33
C ASP A 89 5.28 15.04 -14.42
N ALA A 90 5.37 16.20 -15.07
CA ALA A 90 4.37 16.68 -16.01
C ALA A 90 4.29 15.84 -17.28
N GLU A 91 5.42 15.31 -17.76
CA GLU A 91 5.48 14.47 -18.95
C GLU A 91 4.85 13.10 -18.68
N LEU A 92 5.17 12.51 -17.53
CA LEU A 92 4.55 11.27 -17.07
C LEU A 92 3.03 11.43 -16.89
N ARG A 93 2.58 12.51 -16.23
CA ARG A 93 1.15 12.80 -16.06
C ARG A 93 0.43 12.92 -17.40
N SER A 94 1.02 13.63 -18.35
CA SER A 94 0.47 13.78 -19.71
C SER A 94 0.43 12.46 -20.47
N TRP A 95 1.47 11.64 -20.34
CA TRP A 95 1.53 10.31 -20.95
C TRP A 95 0.44 9.38 -20.40
N ILE A 96 0.24 9.37 -19.07
CA ILE A 96 -0.82 8.59 -18.41
C ILE A 96 -2.20 9.06 -18.88
N ALA A 97 -2.46 10.37 -18.91
CA ALA A 97 -3.72 10.91 -19.37
C ALA A 97 -4.04 10.45 -20.80
N ASN A 98 -3.07 10.54 -21.72
CA ASN A 98 -3.22 10.05 -23.09
C ASN A 98 -3.45 8.53 -23.14
N HIS A 99 -2.79 7.76 -22.28
CA HIS A 99 -3.03 6.32 -22.16
C HIS A 99 -4.48 6.02 -21.74
N MET A 100 -5.01 6.77 -20.77
CA MET A 100 -6.39 6.61 -20.28
C MET A 100 -7.42 7.02 -21.33
N GLN A 101 -7.16 8.10 -22.09
CA GLN A 101 -8.01 8.50 -23.22
C GLN A 101 -8.10 7.40 -24.29
N ARG A 102 -6.98 6.72 -24.61
CA ARG A 102 -6.99 5.58 -25.54
C ARG A 102 -7.83 4.40 -25.04
N LYS A 103 -8.09 4.33 -23.73
CA LYS A 103 -9.00 3.35 -23.09
C LYS A 103 -10.44 3.88 -22.96
N GLY A 104 -10.76 5.03 -23.54
CA GLY A 104 -12.09 5.64 -23.52
C GLY A 104 -12.40 6.43 -22.25
N ILE A 105 -11.41 6.69 -21.40
CA ILE A 105 -11.60 7.44 -20.15
C ILE A 105 -11.28 8.92 -20.42
N PRO A 106 -12.27 9.84 -20.33
CA PRO A 106 -12.03 11.27 -20.52
C PRO A 106 -11.16 11.80 -19.37
N CYS A 107 -9.90 12.12 -19.66
CA CYS A 107 -8.89 12.48 -18.66
C CYS A 107 -7.87 13.45 -19.26
N ASN A 108 -7.26 14.31 -18.45
CA ASN A 108 -6.15 15.20 -18.82
C ASN A 108 -5.11 15.16 -17.68
N SER A 109 -3.98 15.85 -17.83
CA SER A 109 -2.90 15.84 -16.82
C SER A 109 -3.35 16.33 -15.44
N GLU A 110 -4.31 17.25 -15.36
CA GLU A 110 -4.85 17.79 -14.10
C GLU A 110 -5.63 16.75 -13.29
N HIS A 111 -6.11 15.68 -13.94
CA HIS A 111 -6.76 14.56 -13.27
C HIS A 111 -5.78 13.47 -12.80
N ILE A 112 -4.47 13.63 -13.04
CA ILE A 112 -3.45 12.63 -12.68
C ILE A 112 -2.59 13.14 -11.53
N LEU A 113 -2.56 12.36 -10.44
CA LEU A 113 -1.64 12.48 -9.32
C LEU A 113 -0.72 11.24 -9.30
N ILE A 114 0.59 11.45 -9.32
CA ILE A 114 1.57 10.37 -9.17
C ILE A 114 1.68 10.00 -7.69
N THR A 115 1.60 8.71 -7.40
CA THR A 115 1.79 8.16 -6.05
C THR A 115 2.92 7.15 -6.02
N ASN A 116 3.43 6.85 -4.83
CA ASN A 116 4.39 5.78 -4.54
C ASN A 116 3.71 4.39 -4.53
N GLY A 117 2.71 4.19 -5.39
CA GLY A 117 1.93 2.97 -5.50
C GLY A 117 0.50 3.08 -4.97
N SER A 118 -0.25 1.98 -5.14
CA SER A 118 -1.69 1.91 -4.83
C SER A 118 -2.00 2.05 -3.33
N GLN A 119 -1.09 1.61 -2.45
CA GLN A 119 -1.27 1.73 -1.01
C GLN A 119 -1.34 3.20 -0.55
N GLN A 120 -0.45 4.07 -1.06
CA GLN A 120 -0.51 5.50 -0.77
C GLN A 120 -1.79 6.13 -1.33
N ALA A 121 -2.21 5.72 -2.53
CA ALA A 121 -3.45 6.21 -3.13
C ALA A 121 -4.67 5.86 -2.25
N LEU A 122 -4.74 4.61 -1.75
CA LEU A 122 -5.80 4.19 -0.82
C LEU A 122 -5.73 4.98 0.50
N GLU A 123 -4.54 5.21 1.05
CA GLU A 123 -4.39 6.03 2.25
C GLU A 123 -4.92 7.46 2.04
N PHE A 124 -4.63 8.07 0.89
CA PHE A 124 -5.16 9.40 0.55
C PHE A 124 -6.69 9.39 0.42
N LEU A 125 -7.25 8.40 -0.26
CA LEU A 125 -8.71 8.24 -0.37
C LEU A 125 -9.35 8.09 1.01
N GLY A 126 -8.76 7.25 1.88
CA GLY A 126 -9.26 7.04 3.23
C GLY A 126 -9.20 8.29 4.11
N LYS A 127 -8.17 9.14 3.93
CA LYS A 127 -8.07 10.41 4.65
C LYS A 127 -9.02 11.49 4.13
N LEU A 128 -9.31 11.48 2.82
CA LEU A 128 -10.14 12.50 2.17
C LEU A 128 -11.64 12.23 2.34
N PHE A 129 -12.06 10.95 2.32
CA PHE A 129 -13.47 10.59 2.17
C PHE A 129 -14.08 9.82 3.34
N ILE A 130 -13.28 9.35 4.31
CA ILE A 130 -13.79 8.50 5.40
C ILE A 130 -13.66 9.24 6.73
N SER A 131 -14.79 9.50 7.37
CA SER A 131 -14.88 9.88 8.77
C SER A 131 -15.08 8.65 9.67
N PRO A 132 -14.73 8.72 10.96
CA PRO A 132 -15.01 7.65 11.91
C PRO A 132 -16.50 7.28 11.91
N GLY A 133 -16.80 5.99 11.77
CA GLY A 133 -18.16 5.45 11.70
C GLY A 133 -18.81 5.47 10.32
N ASP A 134 -18.17 6.08 9.30
CA ASP A 134 -18.69 6.03 7.93
C ASP A 134 -18.71 4.58 7.42
N ARG A 135 -19.76 4.24 6.66
CA ARG A 135 -19.90 2.91 6.07
C ARG A 135 -19.11 2.79 4.78
N VAL A 136 -18.19 1.82 4.72
CA VAL A 136 -17.40 1.49 3.53
C VAL A 136 -17.82 0.12 3.02
N ALA A 137 -18.42 0.10 1.83
CA ALA A 137 -18.82 -1.16 1.18
C ALA A 137 -17.62 -1.86 0.54
N VAL A 138 -17.46 -3.15 0.81
CA VAL A 138 -16.39 -4.00 0.26
C VAL A 138 -16.93 -5.36 -0.16
N THR A 139 -16.34 -6.01 -1.16
CA THR A 139 -16.70 -7.39 -1.50
C THR A 139 -16.23 -8.37 -0.41
N ALA A 140 -16.74 -9.60 -0.42
CA ALA A 140 -16.17 -10.69 0.38
C ALA A 140 -15.98 -11.92 -0.55
N PRO A 141 -14.74 -12.30 -0.90
CA PRO A 141 -13.45 -11.75 -0.43
C PRO A 141 -13.13 -10.34 -0.98
N THR A 142 -12.23 -9.61 -0.30
CA THR A 142 -11.71 -8.29 -0.72
C THR A 142 -10.20 -8.18 -0.55
N TYR A 143 -9.62 -7.09 -1.04
CA TYR A 143 -8.21 -6.77 -0.91
C TYR A 143 -7.87 -6.30 0.52
N LEU A 144 -7.15 -7.13 1.27
CA LEU A 144 -6.72 -6.84 2.65
C LEU A 144 -5.93 -5.53 2.77
N GLY A 145 -5.16 -5.17 1.74
CA GLY A 145 -4.41 -3.91 1.73
C GLY A 145 -5.30 -2.67 1.76
N ALA A 146 -6.52 -2.72 1.20
CA ALA A 146 -7.47 -1.62 1.28
C ALA A 146 -8.04 -1.49 2.70
N LEU A 147 -8.42 -2.60 3.33
CA LEU A 147 -8.89 -2.59 4.72
C LEU A 147 -7.82 -2.02 5.66
N GLN A 148 -6.55 -2.40 5.46
CA GLN A 148 -5.42 -1.85 6.21
C GLN A 148 -5.25 -0.34 6.01
N ALA A 149 -5.35 0.15 4.77
CA ALA A 149 -5.22 1.56 4.47
C ALA A 149 -6.36 2.41 5.08
N PHE A 150 -7.57 1.87 5.16
CA PHE A 150 -8.75 2.61 5.67
C PHE A 150 -8.96 2.48 7.17
N THR A 151 -8.45 1.42 7.82
CA THR A 151 -8.61 1.19 9.27
C THR A 151 -8.24 2.40 10.15
N PRO A 152 -7.17 3.17 9.88
CA PRO A 152 -6.86 4.38 10.65
C PRO A 152 -7.95 5.47 10.59
N SER A 153 -8.81 5.47 9.57
CA SER A 153 -9.97 6.37 9.46
C SER A 153 -11.21 5.86 10.21
N GLN A 154 -11.13 4.68 10.84
CA GLN A 154 -12.18 4.06 11.66
C GLN A 154 -13.53 3.87 10.95
N PRO A 155 -13.59 3.34 9.72
CA PRO A 155 -14.86 3.03 9.06
C PRO A 155 -15.57 1.83 9.70
N GLU A 156 -16.86 1.70 9.39
CA GLU A 156 -17.61 0.46 9.53
C GLU A 156 -17.71 -0.23 8.16
N TYR A 157 -17.23 -1.47 8.05
CA TYR A 157 -17.29 -2.20 6.78
C TYR A 157 -18.65 -2.88 6.58
N ALA A 158 -19.23 -2.70 5.40
CA ALA A 158 -20.41 -3.44 4.95
C ALA A 158 -20.03 -4.35 3.78
N THR A 159 -20.55 -5.57 3.75
CA THR A 159 -20.29 -6.51 2.66
C THR A 159 -21.21 -6.19 1.49
N LEU A 160 -20.62 -5.96 0.32
CA LEU A 160 -21.31 -5.81 -0.94
C LEU A 160 -21.63 -7.19 -1.52
N CYS A 161 -22.91 -7.54 -1.57
CA CYS A 161 -23.40 -8.78 -2.15
C CYS A 161 -23.93 -8.51 -3.56
N ILE A 162 -23.45 -9.25 -4.54
CA ILE A 162 -23.91 -9.18 -5.93
C ILE A 162 -24.59 -10.50 -6.24
N SER A 163 -25.90 -10.47 -6.49
CA SER A 163 -26.66 -11.67 -6.86
C SER A 163 -26.50 -12.01 -8.34
N ASP A 164 -26.86 -13.24 -8.71
CA ASP A 164 -26.69 -13.77 -10.08
C ASP A 164 -27.42 -12.96 -11.17
N ASN A 165 -28.46 -12.22 -10.80
CA ASN A 165 -29.20 -11.32 -11.69
C ASN A 165 -28.57 -9.91 -11.78
N GLY A 166 -27.43 -9.67 -11.13
CA GLY A 166 -26.72 -8.39 -11.11
C GLY A 166 -27.20 -7.39 -10.06
N ASN A 167 -28.19 -7.72 -9.22
CA ASN A 167 -28.61 -6.82 -8.14
C ASN A 167 -27.52 -6.73 -7.08
N VAL A 168 -27.42 -5.55 -6.47
CA VAL A 168 -26.41 -5.24 -5.45
C VAL A 168 -27.11 -4.92 -4.13
N SER A 169 -26.72 -5.59 -3.05
CA SER A 169 -27.19 -5.35 -1.68
C SER A 169 -26.03 -5.22 -0.70
N LEU A 170 -26.31 -4.72 0.51
CA LEU A 170 -25.33 -4.62 1.59
C LEU A 170 -25.73 -5.54 2.75
N GLU A 171 -24.80 -6.36 3.23
CA GLU A 171 -24.94 -7.17 4.43
C GLU A 171 -23.92 -6.73 5.49
N GLY A 172 -24.37 -6.54 6.74
CA GLY A 172 -23.51 -6.18 7.87
C GLY A 172 -23.31 -4.66 8.09
N GLY A 173 -23.21 -4.29 9.37
CA GLY A 173 -23.34 -2.93 9.91
C GLY A 173 -24.75 -2.70 10.44
N ALA A 174 -24.88 -2.18 11.66
CA ALA A 174 -26.16 -1.98 12.36
C ALA A 174 -27.21 -1.23 11.51
#